data_AF-A0A5K7YZQ5-F1
#
_entry.id   AF-A0A5K7YZQ5-F1
#
_cell.length_a   1.000
_cell.length_b   1.000
_cell.length_c   1.000
_cell.angle_alpha   90.00
_cell.angle_beta   90.00
_cell.angle_gamma   90.00
#
_symmetry.space_group_name_H-M   'P 1'
#
loop_
_entity.id
_entity.type
_entity.pdbx_description
1 polymer ?
#
loop_
_entity_poly.entity_id
_entity_poly.type
_entity_poly.pdbx_seq_one_letter_code
_entity_poly.pdbx_strand_id
1 'polypeptide(L)'
;MQKKEAMARIHAVQEILRRWDPMDLAPGKFAPKDEYDDYAYPIVSLVSQGCSVEQLFEYLRSLRIDMETMRDNIQNDKNIAREIITALHGKEV
;
A
#
# COMPACT_ATOMS: atom_id res chain seq x y z
N MET A 1 -10.20 15.48 8.31
CA MET A 1 -8.77 15.14 8.21
C MET A 1 -7.99 16.40 7.85
N GLN A 2 -7.04 16.83 8.68
CA GLN A 2 -6.19 17.98 8.33
C GLN A 2 -5.21 17.60 7.21
N LYS A 3 -4.87 18.53 6.31
CA LYS A 3 -3.97 18.25 5.16
C LYS A 3 -2.64 17.61 5.58
N LYS A 4 -2.11 17.97 6.76
CA LYS A 4 -0.88 17.39 7.32
C LYS A 4 -1.04 15.92 7.73
N GLU A 5 -2.19 15.58 8.30
CA GLU A 5 -2.52 14.21 8.72
C GLU A 5 -2.69 13.30 7.50
N ALA A 6 -3.36 13.79 6.46
CA ALA A 6 -3.50 13.11 5.18
C ALA A 6 -2.14 12.75 4.57
N MET A 7 -1.22 13.73 4.52
CA MET A 7 0.13 13.52 4.00
C MET A 7 0.92 12.52 4.87
N ALA A 8 0.77 12.55 6.20
CA ALA A 8 1.45 11.61 7.08
C ALA A 8 0.93 10.16 6.94
N ARG A 9 -0.35 9.99 6.63
CA ARG A 9 -0.96 8.68 6.30
C ARG A 9 -0.44 8.17 4.95
N ILE A 10 -0.43 9.02 3.93
CA ILE A 10 0.11 8.70 2.60
C ILE A 10 1.58 8.29 2.69
N HIS A 11 2.41 9.06 3.40
CA HIS A 11 3.82 8.73 3.59
C HIS A 11 4.04 7.38 4.27
N ALA A 12 3.25 7.06 5.30
CA ALA A 12 3.34 5.77 5.96
C ALA A 12 2.99 4.61 5.02
N VAL A 13 1.96 4.77 4.19
CA VAL A 13 1.59 3.76 3.19
C VAL A 13 2.69 3.60 2.15
N GLN A 14 3.28 4.68 1.64
CA GLN A 14 4.41 4.63 0.71
C GLN A 14 5.60 3.84 1.27
N GLU A 15 5.95 4.03 2.55
CA GLU A 15 7.05 3.31 3.20
C GLU A 15 6.78 1.80 3.32
N ILE A 16 5.52 1.42 3.51
CA ILE A 16 5.13 0.00 3.53
C ILE A 16 5.16 -0.57 2.10
N LEU A 17 4.62 0.15 1.10
CA LEU A 17 4.62 -0.30 -0.30
C LEU A 17 6.04 -0.45 -0.87
N ARG A 18 6.99 0.40 -0.48
CA ARG A 18 8.41 0.24 -0.85
C ARG A 18 9.07 -1.03 -0.32
N ARG A 19 8.57 -1.58 0.79
CA ARG A 19 9.04 -2.88 1.33
C ARG A 19 8.30 -4.05 0.71
N TRP A 20 7.07 -3.83 0.27
CA TRP A 20 6.29 -4.81 -0.45
C TRP A 20 6.88 -5.11 -1.83
N ASP A 21 7.34 -4.07 -2.54
CA ASP A 21 8.00 -4.09 -3.85
C ASP A 21 7.56 -5.25 -4.77
N PRO A 22 6.30 -5.22 -5.26
CA PRO A 22 5.72 -6.33 -6.01
C PRO A 22 6.42 -6.60 -7.35
N MET A 23 7.11 -5.58 -7.89
CA MET A 23 7.83 -5.63 -9.16
C MET A 23 9.33 -5.90 -9.00
N ASP A 24 9.85 -6.05 -7.77
CA ASP A 24 11.28 -6.24 -7.48
C ASP A 24 12.14 -5.11 -8.13
N LEU A 25 11.59 -3.89 -8.17
CA LEU A 25 12.27 -2.74 -8.73
C LEU A 25 13.24 -2.20 -7.70
N ALA A 26 14.51 -2.59 -7.85
CA ALA A 26 15.61 -2.11 -7.02
C ALA A 26 15.44 -0.62 -6.66
N PRO A 27 15.38 -0.27 -5.35
CA PRO A 27 15.17 1.09 -4.89
C PRO A 27 16.19 2.04 -5.55
N GLY A 28 15.69 3.08 -6.22
CA GLY A 28 16.52 4.10 -6.87
C GLY A 28 17.04 3.76 -8.27
N LYS A 29 16.72 2.59 -8.82
CA LYS A 29 17.13 2.23 -10.20
C LYS A 29 15.99 2.34 -11.22
N PHE A 30 14.77 1.95 -10.84
CA PHE A 30 13.62 1.95 -11.75
C PHE A 30 12.24 2.23 -11.13
N ALA A 31 12.07 2.18 -9.79
CA ALA A 31 10.80 2.59 -9.19
C ALA A 31 10.68 4.13 -9.30
N PRO A 32 9.88 4.66 -10.22
CA PRO A 32 9.73 6.10 -10.33
C PRO A 32 8.95 6.56 -9.09
N LYS A 33 9.27 7.77 -8.62
CA LYS A 33 8.81 8.28 -7.32
C LYS A 33 7.28 8.36 -7.23
N ASP A 34 6.62 8.35 -8.38
CA ASP A 34 5.19 8.49 -8.65
C ASP A 34 4.41 7.16 -8.61
N GLU A 35 5.03 6.02 -8.90
CA GLU A 35 4.32 4.74 -8.99
C GLU A 35 3.61 4.36 -7.68
N TYR A 36 4.28 4.53 -6.53
CA TYR A 36 3.64 4.30 -5.23
C TYR A 36 2.71 5.44 -4.80
N ASP A 37 2.84 6.64 -5.37
CA ASP A 37 1.96 7.78 -5.09
C ASP A 37 0.55 7.48 -5.65
N ASP A 38 0.50 6.83 -6.82
CA ASP A 38 -0.74 6.46 -7.50
C ASP A 38 -1.54 5.39 -6.74
N TYR A 39 -0.88 4.52 -5.96
CA TYR A 39 -1.55 3.49 -5.13
C TYR A 39 -1.79 3.94 -3.69
N ALA A 40 -0.90 4.76 -3.13
CA ALA A 40 -0.99 5.16 -1.72
C ALA A 40 -2.27 5.95 -1.45
N TYR A 41 -2.70 6.83 -2.36
CA TYR A 41 -3.93 7.60 -2.18
C TYR A 41 -5.21 6.73 -2.17
N PRO A 42 -5.46 5.86 -3.17
CA PRO A 42 -6.57 4.91 -3.12
C PRO A 42 -6.57 4.02 -1.86
N ILE A 43 -5.40 3.53 -1.44
CA ILE A 43 -5.27 2.68 -0.24
C ILE A 43 -5.67 3.44 1.03
N VAL A 44 -5.17 4.67 1.22
CA VAL A 44 -5.56 5.51 2.37
C VAL A 44 -7.07 5.77 2.34
N SER A 45 -7.65 6.02 1.17
CA SER A 45 -9.09 6.21 1.01
C SER A 45 -9.89 4.96 1.38
N LEU A 46 -9.50 3.77 0.90
CA LEU A 46 -10.15 2.50 1.22
C LEU A 46 -10.12 2.22 2.74
N VAL A 47 -8.95 2.38 3.37
CA VAL A 47 -8.82 2.14 4.81
C VAL A 47 -9.63 3.15 5.62
N SER A 48 -9.65 4.42 5.21
CA SER A 48 -10.48 5.45 5.87
C SER A 48 -11.99 5.20 5.74
N GLN A 49 -12.42 4.38 4.78
CA GLN A 49 -13.81 3.94 4.61
C GLN A 49 -14.13 2.66 5.41
N GLY A 50 -13.20 2.13 6.20
CA GLY A 50 -13.39 0.92 7.01
C GLY A 50 -13.18 -0.39 6.24
N CYS A 51 -12.39 -0.36 5.17
CA CYS A 51 -11.98 -1.55 4.43
C CYS A 51 -11.36 -2.62 5.35
N SER A 52 -11.76 -3.89 5.18
CA SER A 52 -11.16 -5.01 5.88
C SER A 52 -9.78 -5.38 5.33
N VAL A 53 -9.03 -6.20 6.08
CA VAL A 53 -7.75 -6.76 5.63
C VAL A 53 -7.91 -7.55 4.34
N GLU A 54 -8.98 -8.33 4.23
CA GLU A 54 -9.29 -9.15 3.06
C GLU A 54 -9.58 -8.28 1.82
N GLN A 55 -10.35 -7.21 1.98
CA GLN A 55 -10.64 -6.28 0.88
C GLN A 55 -9.38 -5.56 0.40
N LEU A 56 -8.50 -5.14 1.32
CA LEU A 56 -7.23 -4.51 0.97
C LEU A 56 -6.27 -5.51 0.32
N PHE A 57 -6.25 -6.76 0.78
CA PHE A 57 -5.48 -7.83 0.17
C PHE A 57 -5.91 -8.07 -1.28
N GLU A 58 -7.21 -8.19 -1.56
CA GLU A 58 -7.69 -8.40 -2.93
C GLU A 58 -7.35 -7.20 -3.84
N TYR A 59 -7.38 -5.97 -3.31
CA TYR A 59 -6.93 -4.78 -4.05
C TYR A 59 -5.42 -4.83 -4.37
N LEU A 60 -4.58 -5.17 -3.39
CA LEU A 60 -3.13 -5.34 -3.63
C LEU A 60 -2.84 -6.45 -4.65
N ARG A 61 -3.62 -7.53 -4.60
CA ARG A 61 -3.53 -8.63 -5.54
C ARG A 61 -3.95 -8.21 -6.94
N SER A 62 -5.02 -7.42 -7.11
CA SER A 62 -5.43 -6.92 -8.43
C SER A 62 -4.36 -6.01 -9.02
N LEU A 63 -3.76 -5.12 -8.22
CA LEU A 63 -2.63 -4.29 -8.66
C LEU A 63 -1.47 -5.13 -9.18
N ARG A 64 -1.13 -6.22 -8.47
CA ARG A 64 -0.05 -7.14 -8.84
C ARG A 64 -0.33 -7.84 -10.18
N ILE A 65 -1.58 -8.22 -10.43
CA ILE A 65 -2.05 -8.84 -11.69
C ILE A 65 -1.99 -7.82 -12.83
N ASP A 66 -2.49 -6.60 -12.61
CA ASP A 66 -2.49 -5.52 -13.61
C ASP A 66 -1.07 -5.11 -14.03
N MET A 67 -0.08 -5.26 -13.13
CA MET A 67 1.34 -4.99 -13.40
C MET A 67 2.07 -6.15 -14.11
N GLU A 68 1.38 -7.23 -14.49
CA GLU A 68 1.97 -8.44 -15.09
C GLU A 68 3.14 -9.04 -14.30
N THR A 69 3.18 -8.84 -12.98
CA THR A 69 4.30 -9.34 -12.15
C THR A 69 4.19 -10.85 -11.93
N MET A 70 5.31 -11.56 -12.13
CA MET A 70 5.30 -13.03 -12.24
C MET A 70 5.38 -13.81 -10.92
N ARG A 71 5.35 -13.16 -9.74
CA ARG A 71 5.37 -13.90 -8.46
C ARG A 71 4.13 -13.62 -7.63
N ASP A 72 3.22 -14.58 -7.59
CA ASP A 72 2.24 -14.66 -6.51
C ASP A 72 2.97 -14.85 -5.18
N ASN A 73 2.76 -13.93 -4.24
CA ASN A 73 3.21 -14.09 -2.86
C ASN A 73 2.07 -13.72 -1.91
N ILE A 74 1.01 -14.55 -1.95
CA ILE A 74 -0.23 -14.40 -1.19
C ILE A 74 0.03 -14.10 0.29
N GLN A 75 1.01 -14.79 0.89
CA GLN A 75 1.35 -14.60 2.30
C GLN A 75 1.95 -13.23 2.58
N ASN A 76 2.85 -12.75 1.70
CA ASN A 76 3.44 -11.43 1.81
C ASN A 76 2.39 -10.34 1.58
N ASP A 77 1.55 -10.49 0.55
CA ASP A 77 0.50 -9.52 0.21
C ASP A 77 -0.50 -9.37 1.37
N LYS A 78 -0.88 -10.48 2.03
CA LYS A 78 -1.74 -10.45 3.23
C LYS A 78 -1.05 -9.82 4.44
N ASN A 79 0.26 -10.00 4.60
CA ASN A 79 1.01 -9.36 5.67
C ASN A 79 1.11 -7.85 5.47
N ILE A 80 1.33 -7.40 4.23
CA ILE A 80 1.36 -5.99 3.86
C ILE A 80 -0.01 -5.32 4.08
N ALA A 81 -1.10 -5.98 3.69
CA ALA A 81 -2.45 -5.49 3.96
C ALA A 81 -2.70 -5.24 5.47
N ARG A 82 -2.28 -6.19 6.33
CA ARG A 82 -2.38 -6.04 7.79
C ARG A 82 -1.53 -4.90 8.33
N GLU A 83 -0.31 -4.76 7.81
CA GLU A 83 0.62 -3.70 8.22
C GLU A 83 0.07 -2.31 7.89
N ILE A 84 -0.49 -2.14 6.68
CA ILE A 84 -1.13 -0.89 6.25
C ILE A 84 -2.28 -0.52 7.18
N ILE A 85 -3.20 -1.46 7.45
CA ILE A 85 -4.35 -1.21 8.32
C ILE A 85 -3.90 -0.86 9.74
N THR A 86 -2.92 -1.59 10.28
CA THR A 86 -2.36 -1.32 11.61
C THR A 86 -1.72 0.07 11.67
N ALA A 87 -0.95 0.45 10.65
CA ALA A 87 -0.27 1.74 10.59
C ALA A 87 -1.24 2.93 10.46
N LEU A 88 -2.41 2.73 9.85
CA LEU A 88 -3.41 3.77 9.66
C LEU A 88 -4.40 3.88 10.83
N HIS A 89 -4.80 2.78 11.45
CA HIS A 89 -5.65 2.79 12.65
C HIS A 89 -4.88 3.15 13.92
N GLY A 90 -3.60 2.76 14.04
CA GLY A 90 -2.74 3.13 15.17
C GLY A 90 -2.38 4.62 15.23
N LYS A 91 -2.74 5.41 14.21
CA LYS A 91 -2.57 6.86 14.15
C LYS A 91 -3.87 7.64 14.41
N GLU A 92 -4.97 6.96 14.73
CA GLU A 92 -6.17 7.59 15.29
C GLU A 92 -5.94 7.84 16.79
N VAL A 93 -5.14 8.87 17.11
CA VAL A 93 -4.93 9.38 18.48
C VAL A 93 -5.04 10.89 18.50
#